data_AF-A0A481ZM45-F1
#
_entry.id   AF-A0A481ZM45-F1
#
_cell.length_a   1.000
_cell.length_b   1.000
_cell.length_c   1.000
_cell.angle_alpha   90.00
_cell.angle_beta   90.00
_cell.angle_gamma   90.00
#
_symmetry.space_group_name_H-M   'P 1'
#
loop_
_entity.id
_entity.type
_entity.pdbx_description
1 polymer ?
#
loop_
_entity_poly.entity_id
_entity_poly.type
_entity_poly.pdbx_seq_one_letter_code
_entity_poly.pdbx_strand_id
1 'polypeptide(L)'
;MQLGWLSNWLIKHEVVHRSLGFDHRGVETLQIKARDWDSIAVILYVYGYNYLRSQCAYDVAPGGSLASVYHLTRIQYGIDYPQEVCIKVFAQKDNPRIPSVFWVWRSADFQERESYDMVGISYDNHPRLKRILMPESWIGWPLRKDYITPNFYEIQDAH
;
A
#
# COMPACT_ATOMS: atom_id res chain seq x y z
N MET A 1 -13.93 -20.54 -4.24
CA MET A 1 -12.83 -20.10 -3.34
C MET A 1 -13.41 -19.89 -1.97
N GLN A 2 -12.76 -20.39 -0.93
CA GLN A 2 -13.13 -20.10 0.45
C GLN A 2 -12.83 -18.62 0.71
N LEU A 3 -13.82 -17.84 1.16
CA LEU A 3 -13.64 -16.46 1.56
C LEU A 3 -13.11 -16.41 2.99
N GLY A 4 -12.19 -15.48 3.27
CA GLY A 4 -11.72 -15.27 4.64
C GLY A 4 -12.70 -14.45 5.47
N TRP A 5 -12.35 -14.24 6.73
CA TRP A 5 -13.24 -13.62 7.71
C TRP A 5 -13.56 -12.16 7.34
N LEU A 6 -12.58 -11.41 6.81
CA LEU A 6 -12.75 -10.00 6.48
C LEU A 6 -13.62 -9.85 5.24
N SER A 7 -13.43 -10.70 4.22
CA SER A 7 -14.28 -10.70 3.04
C SER A 7 -15.74 -11.02 3.39
N ASN A 8 -15.98 -12.04 4.22
CA ASN A 8 -17.33 -12.35 4.71
C ASN A 8 -17.95 -11.20 5.50
N TRP A 9 -17.16 -10.52 6.34
CA TRP A 9 -17.60 -9.34 7.09
C TRP A 9 -18.00 -8.20 6.14
N LEU A 10 -17.15 -7.88 5.16
CA LEU A 10 -17.42 -6.82 4.19
C LEU A 10 -18.67 -7.11 3.33
N ILE A 11 -18.91 -8.37 2.95
CA ILE A 11 -20.15 -8.78 2.26
C ILE A 11 -21.37 -8.49 3.13
N LYS A 12 -21.33 -8.87 4.41
CA LYS A 12 -22.43 -8.66 5.36
C LYS A 12 -22.76 -7.17 5.54
N HIS A 13 -21.77 -6.30 5.39
CA HIS A 13 -21.91 -4.85 5.53
C HIS A 13 -22.00 -4.11 4.18
N GLU A 14 -22.24 -4.84 3.08
CA GLU A 14 -22.43 -4.29 1.73
C GLU A 14 -21.26 -3.42 1.22
N VAL A 15 -20.04 -3.68 1.73
CA VAL A 15 -18.83 -2.97 1.31
C VAL A 15 -18.23 -3.65 0.09
N VAL A 16 -18.16 -2.91 -1.01
CA VAL A 16 -17.61 -3.41 -2.28
C VAL A 16 -16.12 -3.68 -2.15
N HIS A 17 -15.72 -4.92 -2.40
CA HIS A 17 -14.33 -5.36 -2.41
C HIS A 17 -14.17 -6.54 -3.36
N ARG A 18 -12.92 -6.92 -3.64
CA ARG A 18 -12.59 -8.15 -4.36
C ARG A 18 -11.65 -9.00 -3.50
N SER A 19 -12.10 -10.19 -3.12
CA SER A 19 -11.20 -11.17 -2.49
C SER A 19 -10.16 -11.64 -3.50
N LEU A 20 -8.88 -11.66 -3.10
CA LEU A 20 -7.77 -12.19 -3.89
C LEU A 20 -7.32 -13.58 -3.37
N GLY A 21 -8.05 -14.15 -2.42
CA GLY A 21 -7.72 -15.42 -1.77
C GLY A 21 -6.72 -15.24 -0.63
N PHE A 22 -5.93 -16.29 -0.39
CA PHE A 22 -4.92 -16.33 0.66
C PHE A 22 -3.52 -16.36 0.05
N ASP A 23 -2.56 -15.74 0.72
CA ASP A 23 -1.16 -15.86 0.32
C ASP A 23 -0.55 -17.22 0.71
N HIS A 24 0.73 -17.41 0.41
CA HIS A 24 1.45 -18.66 0.70
C HIS A 24 1.60 -18.96 2.21
N ARG A 25 1.29 -18.01 3.10
CA ARG A 25 1.28 -18.15 4.56
C ARG A 25 -0.12 -18.28 5.12
N GLY A 26 -1.15 -18.28 4.28
CA GLY A 26 -2.55 -18.31 4.70
C GLY A 26 -3.11 -16.96 5.15
N VAL A 27 -2.48 -15.85 4.78
CA VAL A 27 -2.98 -14.50 5.08
C VAL A 27 -4.02 -14.08 4.06
N GLU A 28 -5.20 -13.67 4.53
CA GLU A 28 -6.28 -13.21 3.66
C GLU A 28 -5.86 -11.93 2.93
N THR A 29 -6.00 -11.93 1.61
CA THR A 29 -5.66 -10.78 0.75
C THR A 29 -6.90 -10.25 0.04
N LEU A 30 -7.13 -8.95 0.13
CA LEU A 30 -8.27 -8.28 -0.49
C LEU A 30 -7.83 -7.09 -1.32
N GLN A 31 -8.52 -6.86 -2.43
CA GLN A 31 -8.43 -5.65 -3.21
C GLN A 31 -9.57 -4.69 -2.81
N ILE A 32 -9.18 -3.47 -2.46
CA ILE A 32 -10.05 -2.36 -2.06
C ILE A 32 -9.88 -1.21 -3.05
N LYS A 33 -10.96 -0.48 -3.34
CA LYS A 33 -10.91 0.74 -4.15
C LYS A 33 -10.36 1.89 -3.30
N ALA A 34 -9.53 2.76 -3.88
CA ALA A 34 -8.93 3.89 -3.17
C ALA A 34 -9.95 4.78 -2.43
N ARG A 35 -11.14 4.99 -3.02
CA ARG A 35 -12.23 5.80 -2.42
C ARG A 35 -12.83 5.22 -1.13
N ASP A 36 -12.67 3.91 -0.91
CA ASP A 36 -13.27 3.18 0.21
C ASP A 36 -12.19 2.86 1.28
N TRP A 37 -10.92 3.21 1.00
CA TRP A 37 -9.77 2.75 1.77
C TRP A 37 -9.65 3.40 3.16
N ASP A 38 -9.87 4.70 3.27
CA ASP A 38 -9.81 5.45 4.53
C ASP A 38 -10.80 4.90 5.57
N SER A 39 -12.03 4.62 5.13
CA SER A 39 -13.09 4.05 5.95
C SER A 39 -12.74 2.64 6.41
N ILE A 40 -12.23 1.80 5.50
CA ILE A 40 -11.81 0.42 5.83
C ILE A 40 -10.61 0.42 6.77
N ALA A 41 -9.66 1.35 6.60
CA ALA A 41 -8.51 1.49 7.49
C ALA A 41 -8.95 1.77 8.94
N VAL A 42 -9.86 2.72 9.14
CA VAL A 42 -10.42 3.04 10.46
C VAL A 42 -11.18 1.84 11.04
N ILE A 43 -11.99 1.16 10.24
CA ILE A 43 -12.70 -0.06 10.66
C ILE A 43 -11.69 -1.12 11.15
N LEU A 44 -10.67 -1.43 10.36
CA LEU A 44 -9.67 -2.43 10.73
C LEU A 44 -8.95 -2.06 12.02
N TYR A 45 -8.63 -0.78 12.21
CA TYR A 45 -8.06 -0.29 13.47
C TYR A 45 -8.99 -0.55 14.67
N VAL A 46 -10.28 -0.24 14.54
CA VAL A 46 -11.31 -0.49 15.57
C VAL A 46 -11.47 -2.00 15.87
N TYR A 47 -11.35 -2.86 14.85
CA TYR A 47 -11.36 -4.32 15.02
C TYR A 47 -10.06 -4.89 15.62
N GLY A 48 -9.09 -4.02 15.92
CA GLY A 48 -7.87 -4.38 16.65
C GLY A 48 -6.66 -4.63 15.77
N TYR A 49 -6.70 -4.33 14.47
CA TYR A 49 -5.49 -4.28 13.63
C TYR A 49 -4.66 -3.04 14.00
N ASN A 50 -4.02 -3.12 15.16
CA ASN A 50 -3.26 -2.05 15.80
C ASN A 50 -1.83 -1.92 15.28
N TYR A 51 -1.38 -2.82 14.40
CA TYR A 51 -0.03 -2.81 13.86
C TYR A 51 -0.01 -2.87 12.33
N LEU A 52 0.33 -1.74 11.70
CA LEU A 52 0.73 -1.71 10.30
C LEU A 52 2.19 -2.14 10.22
N ARG A 53 2.40 -3.41 9.84
CA ARG A 53 3.71 -4.06 9.75
C ARG A 53 4.51 -3.53 8.57
N SER A 54 3.87 -3.46 7.41
CA SER A 54 4.50 -3.01 6.19
C SER A 54 3.44 -2.44 5.26
N GLN A 55 3.68 -1.20 4.84
CA GLN A 55 3.10 -0.59 3.67
C GLN A 55 4.18 -0.63 2.58
N CYS A 56 3.80 -1.05 1.37
CA CYS A 56 4.68 -1.05 0.22
C CYS A 56 3.87 -0.76 -1.05
N ALA A 57 4.55 -0.41 -2.15
CA ALA A 57 3.90 -0.17 -3.42
C ALA A 57 4.58 -0.94 -4.56
N TYR A 58 3.81 -1.32 -5.56
CA TYR A 58 4.34 -1.94 -6.77
C TYR A 58 3.57 -1.53 -8.02
N ASP A 59 4.27 -1.56 -9.14
CA ASP A 59 3.69 -1.39 -10.47
C ASP A 59 3.12 -2.72 -10.98
N VAL A 60 1.79 -2.80 -11.10
CA VAL A 60 1.09 -4.05 -11.44
C VAL A 60 1.46 -4.49 -12.85
N ALA A 61 1.41 -3.55 -13.81
CA ALA A 61 1.72 -3.80 -15.21
C ALA A 61 2.11 -2.49 -15.92
N PRO A 62 2.97 -2.54 -16.96
CA PRO A 62 3.26 -1.38 -17.80
C PRO A 62 1.95 -0.78 -18.36
N GLY A 63 1.78 0.55 -18.25
CA GLY A 63 0.56 1.25 -18.68
C GLY A 63 -0.72 0.92 -17.89
N GLY A 64 -0.65 0.11 -16.83
CA GLY A 64 -1.81 -0.31 -16.04
C GLY A 64 -2.01 0.49 -14.76
N SER A 65 -2.31 -0.21 -13.67
CA SER A 65 -2.51 0.37 -12.35
C SER A 65 -1.26 0.20 -11.46
N LEU A 66 -1.14 1.08 -10.48
CA LEU A 66 -0.24 0.91 -9.35
C LEU A 66 -1.03 0.30 -8.19
N ALA A 67 -0.34 -0.41 -7.30
CA ALA A 67 -0.94 -0.95 -6.09
C ALA A 67 -0.14 -0.49 -4.87
N SER A 68 -0.85 0.07 -3.88
CA SER A 68 -0.36 0.22 -2.51
C SER A 68 -0.86 -0.95 -1.69
N VAL A 69 0.03 -1.64 -1.01
CA VAL A 69 -0.24 -2.84 -0.21
C VAL A 69 -0.02 -2.51 1.26
N TYR A 70 -0.93 -2.97 2.12
CA TYR A 70 -0.88 -2.77 3.55
C TYR A 70 -1.01 -4.13 4.24
N HIS A 71 0.07 -4.55 4.88
CA HIS A 71 0.13 -5.73 5.74
C HIS A 71 -0.19 -5.31 7.18
N LEU A 72 -1.36 -5.73 7.65
CA LEU A 72 -1.88 -5.37 8.96
C LEU A 72 -1.87 -6.60 9.86
N THR A 73 -1.50 -6.39 11.11
CA THR A 73 -1.47 -7.43 12.15
C THR A 73 -2.26 -6.97 13.36
N ARG A 74 -3.03 -7.90 13.93
CA ARG A 74 -3.68 -7.72 15.23
C ARG A 74 -2.75 -8.24 16.32
N ILE A 75 -2.06 -7.34 17.00
CA ILE A 75 -1.14 -7.67 18.10
C ILE A 75 -1.90 -7.70 19.42
N GLN A 76 -1.78 -8.82 20.12
CA GLN A 76 -2.33 -9.04 21.45
C GLN A 76 -1.33 -9.80 22.32
N TYR A 77 -1.36 -9.56 23.62
CA TYR A 77 -0.46 -10.23 24.56
C TYR A 77 -0.77 -11.74 24.63
N GLY A 78 0.28 -12.57 24.64
CA GLY A 78 0.14 -14.02 24.79
C GLY A 78 -0.37 -14.77 23.56
N ILE A 79 -0.30 -14.17 22.37
CA ILE A 79 -0.69 -14.80 21.11
C ILE A 79 0.55 -15.11 20.27
N ASP A 80 0.79 -16.40 20.01
CA ASP A 80 1.92 -16.87 19.18
C ASP A 80 1.68 -16.67 17.67
N TYR A 81 0.42 -16.74 17.24
CA TYR A 81 -0.01 -16.62 15.84
C TYR A 81 -1.05 -15.51 15.71
N PRO A 82 -0.63 -14.24 15.59
CA PRO A 82 -1.56 -13.13 15.48
C PRO A 82 -2.34 -13.19 14.15
N GLN A 83 -3.55 -12.63 14.16
CA GLN A 83 -4.36 -12.51 12.94
C GLN A 83 -3.76 -11.45 12.02
N GLU A 84 -3.71 -11.76 10.73
CA GLU A 84 -3.11 -10.91 9.70
C GLU A 84 -4.07 -10.76 8.52
N VAL A 85 -4.03 -9.58 7.90
CA VAL A 85 -4.72 -9.31 6.63
C VAL A 85 -3.82 -8.47 5.73
N CYS A 86 -3.95 -8.69 4.42
CA CYS A 86 -3.24 -7.94 3.40
C CYS A 86 -4.25 -7.17 2.54
N ILE A 87 -4.16 -5.85 2.55
CA ILE A 87 -5.04 -4.98 1.77
C ILE A 87 -4.27 -4.40 0.58
N LYS A 88 -4.79 -4.59 -0.63
CA LYS A 88 -4.25 -4.01 -1.85
C LYS A 88 -5.18 -2.93 -2.37
N VAL A 89 -4.69 -1.70 -2.40
CA VAL A 89 -5.40 -0.53 -2.91
C VAL A 89 -4.84 -0.16 -4.27
N PHE A 90 -5.68 -0.24 -5.29
CA PHE A 90 -5.26 0.03 -6.67
C PHE A 90 -5.58 1.47 -7.04
N ALA A 91 -4.63 2.12 -7.72
CA ALA A 91 -4.80 3.45 -8.28
C ALA A 91 -4.32 3.47 -9.75
N GLN A 92 -4.97 4.26 -10.59
CA GLN A 92 -4.59 4.36 -12.01
C GLN A 92 -3.30 5.18 -12.16
N LYS A 93 -2.40 4.77 -13.06
CA LYS A 93 -1.11 5.44 -13.27
C LYS A 93 -1.21 6.92 -13.66
N ASP A 94 -2.27 7.30 -14.37
CA ASP A 94 -2.50 8.68 -14.82
C ASP A 94 -2.83 9.63 -13.66
N ASN A 95 -3.44 9.11 -12.59
CA ASN A 95 -3.78 9.87 -11.39
C ASN A 95 -3.74 8.96 -10.14
N PRO A 96 -2.53 8.57 -9.69
CA PRO A 96 -2.36 7.52 -8.69
C PRO A 96 -2.52 8.08 -7.28
N ARG A 97 -3.75 8.44 -6.91
CA ARG A 97 -4.08 9.02 -5.59
C ARG A 97 -4.75 8.00 -4.69
N ILE A 98 -4.26 7.91 -3.45
CA ILE A 98 -4.78 7.03 -2.41
C ILE A 98 -4.86 7.84 -1.10
N PRO A 99 -5.93 7.70 -0.28
CA PRO A 99 -5.94 8.31 1.05
C PRO A 99 -4.80 7.77 1.93
N SER A 100 -4.04 8.67 2.55
CA SER A 100 -3.03 8.30 3.55
C SER A 100 -3.68 7.67 4.78
N VAL A 101 -3.03 6.64 5.34
CA VAL A 101 -3.42 6.07 6.64
C VAL A 101 -2.49 6.49 7.78
N PHE A 102 -1.67 7.52 7.59
CA PHE A 102 -0.80 8.09 8.61
C PHE A 102 -1.55 8.45 9.91
N TRP A 103 -2.79 8.91 9.80
CA TRP A 103 -3.62 9.27 10.95
C TRP A 103 -4.18 8.06 11.70
N VAL A 104 -4.19 6.87 11.08
CA VAL A 104 -4.59 5.59 11.68
C VAL A 104 -3.36 4.87 12.25
N TRP A 105 -2.33 4.69 11.42
CA TRP A 105 -1.06 4.10 11.81
C TRP A 105 0.10 5.04 11.46
N ARG A 106 0.76 5.57 12.49
CA ARG A 106 1.91 6.48 12.32
C ARG A 106 3.11 5.83 11.61
N SER A 107 3.20 4.49 11.61
CA SER A 107 4.24 3.77 10.87
C SER A 107 4.17 3.99 9.35
N ALA A 108 3.05 4.49 8.84
CA ALA A 108 2.88 4.82 7.44
C ALA A 108 3.72 6.04 6.98
N ASP A 109 4.25 6.88 7.88
CA ASP A 109 4.97 8.12 7.50
C ASP A 109 6.05 7.90 6.43
N PHE A 110 7.08 7.13 6.79
CA PHE A 110 8.18 6.87 5.87
C PHE A 110 7.80 5.88 4.76
N GLN A 111 6.92 4.93 5.04
CA GLN A 111 6.56 3.88 4.08
C GLN A 111 5.73 4.46 2.90
N GLU A 112 4.74 5.30 3.20
CA GLU A 112 3.96 6.01 2.17
C GLU A 112 4.85 7.02 1.42
N ARG A 113 5.81 7.66 2.09
CA ARG A 113 6.79 8.54 1.43
C ARG A 113 7.75 7.77 0.52
N GLU A 114 8.20 6.58 0.90
CA GLU A 114 8.98 5.69 0.04
C GLU A 114 8.17 5.26 -1.18
N SER A 115 6.92 4.87 -0.98
CA SER A 115 5.99 4.52 -2.06
C SER A 115 5.75 5.69 -3.01
N TYR A 116 5.63 6.91 -2.48
CA TYR A 116 5.61 8.13 -3.28
C TYR A 116 6.91 8.30 -4.05
N ASP A 117 8.06 8.28 -3.38
CA ASP A 117 9.36 8.56 -3.98
C ASP A 117 9.75 7.58 -5.10
N MET A 118 9.44 6.30 -4.90
CA MET A 118 9.84 5.23 -5.81
C MET A 118 8.82 4.91 -6.90
N VAL A 119 7.53 4.93 -6.56
CA VAL A 119 6.43 4.44 -7.43
C VAL A 119 5.50 5.58 -7.84
N GLY A 120 5.57 6.75 -7.21
CA GLY A 120 4.80 7.93 -7.58
C GLY A 120 3.33 7.88 -7.21
N ILE A 121 2.95 7.07 -6.21
CA ILE A 121 1.61 7.11 -5.63
C ILE A 121 1.53 8.33 -4.71
N SER A 122 0.55 9.20 -4.94
CA SER A 122 0.28 10.36 -4.09
C SER A 122 -0.67 9.97 -2.97
N TYR A 123 -0.25 10.24 -1.72
CA TYR A 123 -1.04 9.94 -0.52
C TYR A 123 -1.74 11.20 -0.01
N ASP A 124 -3.05 11.27 -0.19
CA ASP A 124 -3.87 12.42 0.20
C ASP A 124 -3.91 12.54 1.73
N ASN A 125 -3.82 13.77 2.25
CA ASN A 125 -3.78 14.11 3.68
C ASN A 125 -2.55 13.60 4.46
N HIS A 126 -1.50 13.12 3.77
CA HIS A 126 -0.21 12.84 4.42
C HIS A 126 0.45 14.16 4.87
N PRO A 127 0.93 14.28 6.13
CA PRO A 127 1.40 15.56 6.69
C PRO A 127 2.65 16.13 6.00
N ARG A 128 3.48 15.27 5.42
CA ARG A 128 4.76 15.64 4.80
C ARG A 128 5.10 14.69 3.65
N LEU A 129 4.28 14.72 2.60
CA LEU A 129 4.55 13.90 1.41
C LEU A 129 5.67 14.54 0.58
N LYS A 130 6.89 14.05 0.78
CA LYS A 130 8.11 14.46 0.06
C LYS A 130 9.00 13.24 -0.15
N ARG A 131 9.88 13.30 -1.14
CA ARG A 131 10.94 12.31 -1.40
C ARG A 131 11.79 12.10 -0.14
N ILE A 132 12.32 10.90 0.03
CA ILE A 132 13.17 10.52 1.18
C ILE A 132 14.43 9.76 0.80
N LEU A 133 14.41 9.05 -0.33
CA LEU A 133 15.51 8.30 -0.89
C LEU A 133 16.16 9.05 -2.05
N MET A 134 15.35 9.62 -2.96
CA MET A 134 15.86 10.38 -4.10
C MET A 134 16.06 11.85 -3.76
N PRO A 135 16.97 12.55 -4.48
CA PRO A 135 17.07 14.00 -4.41
C PRO A 135 15.71 14.67 -4.62
N GLU A 136 15.43 15.76 -3.89
CA GLU A 136 14.14 16.48 -4.01
C GLU A 136 13.87 16.98 -5.45
N SER A 137 14.94 17.27 -6.20
CA SER A 137 14.89 17.69 -7.61
C SER A 137 14.70 16.55 -8.61
N TRP A 138 14.65 15.29 -8.17
CA TRP A 138 14.56 14.14 -9.07
C TRP A 138 13.21 14.09 -9.81
N ILE A 139 13.28 13.83 -11.12
CA ILE A 139 12.11 13.71 -12.00
C ILE A 139 11.92 12.24 -12.36
N GLY A 140 10.68 11.75 -12.23
CA GLY A 140 10.32 10.36 -12.49
C GLY A 140 10.30 9.47 -11.24
N TRP A 141 9.99 8.19 -11.45
CA TRP A 141 9.68 7.23 -10.41
C TRP A 141 10.45 5.92 -10.65
N PRO A 142 11.60 5.72 -9.99
CA PRO A 142 12.57 4.68 -10.35
C PRO A 142 12.04 3.23 -10.39
N LEU A 143 11.06 2.88 -9.54
CA LEU A 143 10.53 1.52 -9.45
C LEU A 143 9.33 1.26 -10.39
N ARG A 144 8.97 2.22 -11.24
CA ARG A 144 7.99 1.96 -12.30
C ARG A 144 8.64 1.18 -13.44
N LYS A 145 7.88 0.29 -14.06
CA LYS A 145 8.35 -0.54 -15.18
C LYS A 145 8.59 0.23 -16.47
N ASP A 146 8.08 1.46 -16.55
CA ASP A 146 8.24 2.40 -17.67
C ASP A 146 9.29 3.48 -17.39
N TYR A 147 10.04 3.38 -16.29
CA TYR A 147 11.08 4.33 -15.95
C TYR A 147 12.31 4.19 -16.85
N ILE A 148 12.73 5.31 -17.45
CA ILE A 148 13.96 5.41 -18.23
C ILE A 148 14.96 6.20 -17.38
N THR A 149 16.04 5.54 -16.97
CA THR A 149 17.10 6.17 -16.18
C THR A 149 17.76 7.28 -16.99
N PRO A 150 17.85 8.52 -16.47
CA PRO A 150 18.53 9.60 -17.16
C PRO A 150 20.02 9.31 -17.31
N ASN A 151 20.63 9.79 -18.38
CA ASN A 151 22.03 9.55 -18.71
C ASN A 151 22.99 10.43 -17.89
N PHE A 152 23.02 10.25 -16.57
CA PHE A 152 23.94 10.97 -15.68
C PHE A 152 25.37 10.46 -15.87
N TYR A 153 26.37 11.33 -15.71
CA TYR A 153 27.78 10.96 -15.85
C TYR A 153 28.19 9.92 -14.78
N GLU A 154 27.65 10.06 -13.57
CA GLU A 154 27.97 9.27 -12.39
C GLU A 154 27.49 7.81 -12.46
N ILE A 155 26.55 7.49 -13.36
CA ILE A 155 26.00 6.15 -13.53
C ILE A 155 26.49 5.43 -14.79
N GLN A 156 27.45 6.05 -15.51
CA GLN A 156 28.06 5.44 -16.70
C GLN A 156 29.11 4.39 -16.31
N ASP A 157 29.55 3.64 -17.32
CA ASP A 157 30.69 2.76 -17.19
C ASP A 157 31.95 3.53 -16.77
N ALA A 158 32.76 2.91 -15.91
CA ALA A 158 34.01 3.47 -15.42
C ALA A 158 35.07 3.46 -16.55
N HIS A 159 35.11 4.54 -17.31
CA HIS A 159 36.12 4.84 -18.33
C HIS A 159 37.10 5.92 -17.87
#